data_AF-A0A0X3WBJ6-F1
#
_entry.id   AF-A0A0X3WBJ6-F1
#
_cell.length_a   1.000
_cell.length_b   1.000
_cell.length_c   1.000
_cell.angle_alpha   90.00
_cell.angle_beta   90.00
_cell.angle_gamma   90.00
#
_symmetry.space_group_name_H-M   'P 1'
#
loop_
_entity.id
_entity.type
_entity.pdbx_description
1 polymer ?
#
loop_
_entity_poly.entity_id
_entity_poly.type
_entity_poly.pdbx_seq_one_letter_code
_entity_poly.pdbx_strand_id
1 'polypeptide(L)'
;MDAPSLERTFAALPPAHGRGFAQSWWGQAWLKALEETALDNTQLKTGRKLARAGAVGAVSVRPGRITAVVKDPDGTPHRSDVLLQELSPEEWDRFADVAIERAGHIAALLDRDMPPHLVEDSAAAGIELLPGIGDLEPECDCEAWDHCGHTSALCYQMARLLDQDPFVLLLMRGRGERALLDELQVRSVARTDAPQPGEAPQDAALEGVSAAEAYAEGDILPPLPALPELPSGPGLPPTLDTEVEPDAGLDVTAVEFLAAQAAAEAYRLLADALAPGHELHAVEAELTAEEDAVRLAAAEPEAEVRNRLAAVSGRGREGLALAVRAWRFGGRAGLHILEEEWRPEGEALARARAALDAAWDEDERPPLRAAHNHWTVVDSDVQLRHGRDGRWWPYRKERGRWSPAGPAAHDPATALAVASGSE
;
A
#
# COMPACT_ATOMS: atom_id res chain seq x y z
N MET A 1 -35.18 14.11 -11.34
CA MET A 1 -33.85 13.61 -10.95
C MET A 1 -34.02 12.13 -10.78
N ASP A 2 -33.64 11.35 -11.80
CA ASP A 2 -33.64 9.90 -11.70
C ASP A 2 -32.67 9.51 -10.58
N ALA A 3 -33.18 8.81 -9.57
CA ALA A 3 -32.31 8.17 -8.60
C ALA A 3 -31.38 7.23 -9.38
N PRO A 4 -30.05 7.28 -9.18
CA PRO A 4 -29.16 6.34 -9.85
C PRO A 4 -29.66 4.93 -9.55
N SER A 5 -29.84 4.12 -10.59
CA SER A 5 -30.29 2.73 -10.44
C SER A 5 -29.35 2.01 -9.48
N LEU A 6 -29.83 1.69 -8.28
CA LEU A 6 -29.12 0.91 -7.27
C LEU A 6 -29.09 -0.56 -7.71
N GLU A 7 -28.47 -0.84 -8.86
CA GLU A 7 -28.32 -2.19 -9.39
C GLU A 7 -26.86 -2.43 -9.73
N ARG A 8 -26.34 -3.58 -9.30
CA ARG A 8 -25.00 -4.04 -9.63
C ARG A 8 -25.06 -5.47 -10.15
N THR A 9 -24.53 -5.66 -11.36
CA THR A 9 -24.45 -6.99 -11.99
C THR A 9 -23.04 -7.54 -11.88
N PHE A 10 -22.92 -8.75 -11.35
CA PHE A 10 -21.68 -9.52 -11.25
C PHE A 10 -21.64 -10.53 -12.39
N ALA A 11 -20.48 -10.64 -13.04
CA ALA A 11 -20.27 -11.69 -14.02
C ALA A 11 -20.44 -13.07 -13.38
N ALA A 12 -20.85 -14.06 -14.19
CA ALA A 12 -20.94 -15.45 -13.73
C ALA A 12 -19.58 -15.89 -13.16
N LEU A 13 -19.56 -16.32 -11.90
CA LEU A 13 -18.31 -16.79 -11.30
C LEU A 13 -17.91 -18.14 -11.90
N PRO A 14 -16.61 -18.42 -12.00
CA PRO A 14 -16.15 -19.73 -12.43
C PRO A 14 -16.59 -20.84 -11.45
N PRO A 15 -16.64 -22.10 -11.92
CA PRO A 15 -16.88 -23.27 -11.08
C PRO A 15 -16.10 -23.22 -9.77
N ALA A 16 -16.75 -23.54 -8.66
CA ALA A 16 -16.12 -23.51 -7.35
C ALA A 16 -15.27 -24.78 -7.12
N HIS A 17 -14.01 -24.59 -6.71
CA HIS A 17 -13.11 -25.66 -6.30
C HIS A 17 -12.97 -25.67 -4.77
N GLY A 18 -13.04 -26.84 -4.14
CA GLY A 18 -12.92 -26.99 -2.68
C GLY A 18 -14.23 -27.28 -1.93
N ARG A 19 -14.16 -27.24 -0.59
CA ARG A 19 -15.23 -27.72 0.30
C ARG A 19 -16.31 -26.67 0.62
N GLY A 20 -15.97 -25.38 0.72
CA GLY A 20 -16.90 -24.32 1.14
C GLY A 20 -17.33 -23.36 0.03
N PHE A 21 -18.46 -22.68 0.23
CA PHE A 21 -18.93 -21.56 -0.59
C PHE A 21 -18.70 -20.19 0.06
N ALA A 22 -18.34 -20.17 1.35
CA ALA A 22 -17.98 -18.97 2.10
C ALA A 22 -16.74 -19.25 2.96
N GLN A 23 -15.84 -18.27 3.06
CA GLN A 23 -14.70 -18.23 3.98
C GLN A 23 -14.91 -17.20 5.08
N SER A 24 -15.58 -16.09 4.77
CA SER A 24 -15.88 -15.05 5.74
C SER A 24 -16.97 -15.48 6.72
N TRP A 25 -16.98 -14.89 7.92
CA TRP A 25 -18.00 -15.20 8.92
C TRP A 25 -19.40 -14.70 8.48
N TRP A 26 -19.48 -13.57 7.76
CA TRP A 26 -20.74 -13.04 7.23
C TRP A 26 -21.27 -13.86 6.05
N GLY A 27 -20.40 -14.36 5.17
CA GLY A 27 -20.77 -15.32 4.13
C GLY A 27 -21.27 -16.64 4.73
N GLN A 28 -20.69 -17.09 5.84
CA GLN A 28 -21.18 -18.26 6.59
C GLN A 28 -22.54 -18.00 7.24
N ALA A 29 -22.76 -16.80 7.81
CA ALA A 29 -24.07 -16.42 8.36
C ALA A 29 -25.16 -16.41 7.28
N TRP A 30 -24.87 -15.90 6.09
CA TRP A 30 -25.77 -15.98 4.93
C TRP A 30 -26.13 -17.43 4.55
N LEU A 31 -25.13 -18.32 4.48
CA LEU A 31 -25.37 -19.72 4.18
C LEU A 31 -26.17 -20.42 5.27
N LYS A 32 -25.91 -20.08 6.54
CA LYS A 32 -26.67 -20.60 7.67
C LYS A 32 -28.15 -20.21 7.57
N ALA A 33 -28.44 -18.96 7.24
CA ALA A 33 -29.81 -18.49 7.02
C ALA A 33 -30.53 -19.31 5.94
N LEU A 34 -29.88 -19.56 4.80
CA LEU A 34 -30.42 -20.44 3.76
C LEU A 34 -30.67 -21.87 4.27
N GLU A 35 -29.66 -22.48 4.88
CA GLU A 35 -29.66 -23.90 5.24
C GLU A 35 -30.62 -24.21 6.40
N GLU A 36 -30.86 -23.25 7.29
CA GLU A 36 -31.85 -23.35 8.36
C GLU A 36 -33.28 -23.02 7.89
N THR A 37 -33.44 -22.28 6.79
CA THR A 37 -34.74 -21.95 6.20
C THR A 37 -35.27 -23.07 5.30
N ALA A 38 -34.40 -23.67 4.47
CA ALA A 38 -34.84 -24.62 3.45
C ALA A 38 -35.33 -25.95 4.07
N LEU A 39 -36.54 -26.37 3.68
CA LEU A 39 -37.20 -27.54 4.26
C LEU A 39 -36.76 -28.86 3.59
N ASP A 40 -36.33 -28.81 2.32
CA ASP A 40 -35.83 -29.98 1.57
C ASP A 40 -34.31 -29.95 1.39
N ASN A 41 -33.63 -30.74 2.23
CA ASN A 41 -32.19 -30.98 2.14
C ASN A 41 -31.71 -31.52 0.77
N THR A 42 -32.60 -32.14 0.00
CA THR A 42 -32.31 -32.61 -1.37
C THR A 42 -32.15 -31.44 -2.32
N GLN A 43 -33.00 -30.41 -2.22
CA GLN A 43 -32.88 -29.19 -3.02
C GLN A 43 -31.58 -28.45 -2.71
N LEU A 44 -31.20 -28.35 -1.43
CA LEU A 44 -29.91 -27.79 -1.04
C LEU A 44 -28.74 -28.58 -1.67
N LYS A 45 -28.81 -29.93 -1.70
CA LYS A 45 -27.79 -30.75 -2.39
C LYS A 45 -27.76 -30.47 -3.89
N THR A 46 -28.91 -30.30 -4.54
CA THR A 46 -29.01 -29.96 -5.96
C THR A 46 -28.42 -28.59 -6.23
N GLY A 47 -28.79 -27.57 -5.44
CA GLY A 47 -28.26 -26.21 -5.61
C GLY A 47 -26.75 -26.13 -5.40
N ARG A 48 -26.21 -26.85 -4.41
CA ARG A 48 -24.75 -26.99 -4.23
C ARG A 48 -24.05 -27.60 -5.44
N LYS A 49 -24.69 -28.54 -6.15
CA LYS A 49 -24.12 -29.13 -7.38
C LYS A 49 -24.16 -28.14 -8.54
N LEU A 50 -25.29 -27.47 -8.74
CA LEU A 50 -25.47 -26.46 -9.79
C LEU A 50 -24.49 -25.29 -9.64
N ALA A 51 -24.40 -24.71 -8.43
CA ALA A 51 -23.46 -23.62 -8.15
C ALA A 51 -22.00 -24.05 -8.34
N ARG A 52 -21.61 -25.26 -7.90
CA ARG A 52 -20.26 -25.79 -8.14
C ARG A 52 -19.96 -25.99 -9.62
N ALA A 53 -20.95 -26.40 -10.41
CA ALA A 53 -20.80 -26.61 -11.84
C ALA A 53 -20.71 -25.30 -12.65
N GLY A 54 -20.84 -24.13 -12.01
CA GLY A 54 -20.87 -22.84 -12.72
C GLY A 54 -22.17 -22.63 -13.49
N ALA A 55 -23.27 -23.25 -13.04
CA ALA A 55 -24.56 -23.18 -13.73
C ALA A 55 -25.34 -21.87 -13.45
N VAL A 56 -24.88 -21.07 -12.47
CA VAL A 56 -25.44 -19.75 -12.17
C VAL A 56 -24.81 -18.73 -13.10
N GLY A 57 -25.64 -18.01 -13.86
CA GLY A 57 -25.20 -16.94 -14.76
C GLY A 57 -24.75 -15.67 -14.02
N ALA A 58 -24.78 -14.55 -14.73
CA ALA A 58 -24.56 -13.25 -14.11
C ALA A 58 -25.61 -13.01 -13.00
N VAL A 59 -25.16 -12.46 -11.87
CA VAL A 59 -26.00 -12.17 -10.71
C VAL A 59 -26.25 -10.67 -10.66
N SER A 60 -27.51 -10.26 -10.82
CA SER A 60 -27.93 -8.89 -10.58
C SER A 60 -28.37 -8.74 -9.13
N VAL A 61 -27.86 -7.69 -8.47
CA VAL A 61 -28.19 -7.34 -7.09
C VAL A 61 -28.78 -5.94 -7.06
N ARG A 62 -29.92 -5.81 -6.40
CA ARG A 62 -30.65 -4.56 -6.17
C ARG A 62 -31.25 -4.56 -4.76
N PRO A 63 -31.70 -3.40 -4.26
CA PRO A 63 -32.49 -3.33 -3.04
C PRO A 63 -33.59 -4.40 -3.02
N GLY A 64 -33.57 -5.16 -1.93
CA GLY A 64 -34.52 -6.20 -1.62
C GLY A 64 -34.40 -7.48 -2.46
N ARG A 65 -33.44 -7.58 -3.40
CA ARG A 65 -33.41 -8.75 -4.30
C ARG A 65 -32.09 -9.07 -4.98
N ILE A 66 -31.81 -10.36 -5.09
CA ILE A 66 -30.86 -10.94 -6.04
C ILE A 66 -31.57 -11.74 -7.13
N THR A 67 -31.08 -11.63 -8.37
CA THR A 67 -31.65 -12.32 -9.54
C THR A 67 -30.53 -12.93 -10.38
N ALA A 68 -30.71 -14.17 -10.82
CA ALA A 68 -29.85 -14.82 -11.82
C ALA A 68 -30.63 -15.79 -12.70
N VAL A 69 -30.08 -16.13 -13.85
CA VAL A 69 -30.52 -17.29 -14.64
C VAL A 69 -29.65 -18.47 -14.27
N VAL A 70 -30.27 -19.55 -13.77
CA VAL A 70 -29.60 -20.80 -13.41
C VAL A 70 -29.97 -21.86 -14.44
N LYS A 71 -28.97 -22.57 -14.98
CA LYS A 71 -29.20 -23.62 -15.97
C LYS A 71 -29.25 -25.00 -15.33
N ASP A 72 -30.21 -25.82 -15.72
CA ASP A 72 -30.18 -27.24 -15.41
C ASP A 72 -29.09 -27.99 -16.19
N PRO A 73 -28.76 -29.24 -15.82
CA PRO A 73 -27.76 -30.04 -16.52
C PRO A 73 -28.05 -30.27 -18.00
N ASP A 74 -29.32 -30.21 -18.40
CA ASP A 74 -29.75 -30.30 -19.81
C ASP A 74 -29.70 -28.96 -20.56
N GLY A 75 -29.33 -27.88 -19.86
CA GLY A 75 -29.21 -26.52 -20.41
C GLY A 75 -30.46 -25.65 -20.27
N THR A 76 -31.56 -26.18 -19.71
CA THR A 76 -32.81 -25.42 -19.52
C THR A 76 -32.58 -24.25 -18.56
N PRO A 77 -32.86 -23.00 -18.96
CA PRO A 77 -32.66 -21.83 -18.10
C PRO A 77 -33.89 -21.57 -17.21
N HIS A 78 -33.63 -21.34 -15.93
CA HIS A 78 -34.62 -20.94 -14.93
C HIS A 78 -34.24 -19.57 -14.37
N ARG A 79 -35.18 -18.63 -14.39
CA ARG A 79 -35.01 -17.35 -13.69
C ARG A 79 -35.25 -17.60 -12.21
N SER A 80 -34.25 -17.30 -11.41
CA SER A 80 -34.26 -17.44 -9.97
C SER A 80 -34.04 -16.10 -9.31
N ASP A 81 -34.89 -15.81 -8.35
CA ASP A 81 -34.92 -14.61 -7.56
C ASP A 81 -34.90 -15.02 -6.08
N VAL A 82 -34.14 -14.31 -5.25
CA VAL A 82 -34.21 -14.43 -3.79
C VAL A 82 -34.35 -13.03 -3.22
N LEU A 83 -35.36 -12.85 -2.39
CA LEU A 83 -35.68 -11.58 -1.77
C LEU A 83 -35.12 -11.56 -0.35
N LEU A 84 -34.78 -10.36 0.10
CA LEU A 84 -34.39 -10.07 1.47
C LEU A 84 -35.01 -8.74 1.84
N GLN A 85 -35.52 -8.59 3.06
CA GLN A 85 -36.14 -7.34 3.48
C GLN A 85 -35.12 -6.18 3.48
N GLU A 86 -35.50 -5.05 2.87
CA GLU A 86 -34.74 -3.80 2.94
C GLU A 86 -34.84 -3.18 4.33
N LEU A 87 -33.78 -2.50 4.76
CA LEU A 87 -33.83 -1.67 5.96
C LEU A 87 -34.62 -0.39 5.67
N SER A 88 -35.43 0.04 6.63
CA SER A 88 -36.14 1.31 6.55
C SER A 88 -35.15 2.49 6.57
N PRO A 89 -35.56 3.69 6.12
CA PRO A 89 -34.73 4.89 6.25
C PRO A 89 -34.26 5.14 7.69
N GLU A 90 -35.13 4.89 8.68
CA GLU A 90 -34.82 5.04 10.11
C GLU A 90 -33.86 3.96 10.63
N GLU A 91 -33.88 2.76 10.05
CA GLU A 91 -32.90 1.72 10.31
C GLU A 91 -31.53 2.08 9.71
N TRP A 92 -31.51 2.64 8.50
CA TRP A 92 -30.28 3.15 7.89
C TRP A 92 -29.68 4.31 8.68
N ASP A 93 -30.51 5.24 9.18
CA ASP A 93 -30.06 6.34 10.04
C ASP A 93 -29.39 5.80 11.32
N ARG A 94 -30.04 4.85 12.00
CA ARG A 94 -29.46 4.21 13.20
C ARG A 94 -28.19 3.43 12.88
N PHE A 95 -28.14 2.73 11.74
CA PHE A 95 -26.97 1.97 11.34
C PHE A 95 -25.78 2.90 11.08
N ALA A 96 -26.02 4.02 10.41
CA ALA A 96 -25.00 5.04 10.19
C ALA A 96 -24.48 5.60 11.53
N ASP A 97 -25.36 5.83 12.51
CA ASP A 97 -24.97 6.28 13.84
C ASP A 97 -24.08 5.26 14.56
N VAL A 98 -24.43 3.97 14.54
CA VAL A 98 -23.58 2.88 15.09
C VAL A 98 -22.24 2.78 14.36
N ALA A 99 -22.23 2.91 13.03
CA ALA A 99 -21.02 2.83 12.25
C ALA A 99 -20.03 3.98 12.55
N ILE A 100 -20.53 5.19 12.83
CA ILE A 100 -19.65 6.34 13.15
C ILE A 100 -19.22 6.39 14.62
N GLU A 101 -19.80 5.58 15.52
CA GLU A 101 -19.37 5.54 16.92
C GLU A 101 -17.91 5.13 17.07
N ARG A 102 -17.40 4.32 16.15
CA ARG A 102 -16.01 3.84 16.15
C ARG A 102 -15.40 4.01 14.77
N ALA A 103 -14.36 4.83 14.65
CA ALA A 103 -13.63 5.01 13.38
C ALA A 103 -13.12 3.68 12.78
N GLY A 104 -12.85 2.68 13.63
CA GLY A 104 -12.48 1.33 13.20
C GLY A 104 -13.55 0.59 12.40
N HIS A 105 -14.85 0.86 12.63
CA HIS A 105 -15.93 0.27 11.83
C HIS A 105 -15.88 0.78 10.39
N ILE A 106 -15.70 2.09 10.22
CA ILE A 106 -15.59 2.71 8.89
C ILE A 106 -14.34 2.22 8.16
N ALA A 107 -13.20 2.17 8.85
CA ALA A 107 -11.94 1.67 8.28
C ALA A 107 -12.08 0.22 7.78
N ALA A 108 -12.66 -0.66 8.58
CA ALA A 108 -12.87 -2.05 8.18
C ALA A 108 -13.83 -2.20 6.99
N LEU A 109 -14.91 -1.41 6.95
CA LEU A 109 -15.81 -1.39 5.79
C LEU A 109 -15.06 -0.94 4.52
N LEU A 110 -14.19 0.08 4.60
CA LEU A 110 -13.35 0.51 3.47
C LEU A 110 -12.40 -0.60 2.98
N ASP A 111 -11.90 -1.43 3.91
CA ASP A 111 -11.08 -2.61 3.62
C ASP A 111 -11.91 -3.82 3.13
N ARG A 112 -13.23 -3.65 2.89
CA ARG A 112 -14.17 -4.70 2.48
C ARG A 112 -14.29 -5.83 3.52
N ASP A 113 -14.15 -5.48 4.78
CA ASP A 113 -14.42 -6.36 5.92
C ASP A 113 -15.75 -5.99 6.60
N MET A 114 -16.43 -6.99 7.15
CA MET A 114 -17.63 -6.77 7.98
C MET A 114 -17.26 -7.03 9.44
N PRO A 115 -17.07 -6.00 10.27
CA PRO A 115 -16.70 -6.19 11.67
C PRO A 115 -17.80 -6.92 12.44
N PRO A 116 -17.49 -8.00 13.19
CA PRO A 116 -18.47 -8.66 14.07
C PRO A 116 -19.13 -7.67 15.04
N HIS A 117 -18.34 -6.79 15.66
CA HIS A 117 -18.87 -5.79 16.59
C HIS A 117 -19.81 -4.79 15.94
N LEU A 118 -19.58 -4.38 14.68
CA LEU A 118 -20.52 -3.51 13.97
C LEU A 118 -21.90 -4.18 13.86
N VAL A 119 -21.93 -5.48 13.56
CA VAL A 119 -23.19 -6.24 13.43
C VAL A 119 -23.82 -6.50 14.79
N GLU A 120 -23.03 -6.81 15.82
CA GLU A 120 -23.52 -6.96 17.20
C GLU A 120 -24.14 -5.67 17.74
N ASP A 121 -23.44 -4.54 17.58
CA ASP A 121 -23.90 -3.22 18.01
C ASP A 121 -25.15 -2.79 17.20
N SER A 122 -25.18 -3.09 15.89
CA SER A 122 -26.37 -2.87 15.04
C SER A 122 -27.56 -3.69 15.51
N ALA A 123 -27.37 -4.97 15.84
CA ALA A 123 -28.43 -5.83 16.36
C ALA A 123 -28.93 -5.32 17.73
N ALA A 124 -28.05 -4.86 18.60
CA ALA A 124 -28.42 -4.21 19.87
C ALA A 124 -29.22 -2.91 19.65
N ALA A 125 -28.94 -2.19 18.57
CA ALA A 125 -29.72 -1.05 18.11
C ALA A 125 -31.01 -1.43 17.36
N GLY A 126 -31.34 -2.72 17.25
CA GLY A 126 -32.53 -3.25 16.60
C GLY A 126 -32.44 -3.24 15.06
N ILE A 127 -31.26 -3.49 14.51
CA ILE A 127 -30.97 -3.52 13.08
C ILE A 127 -30.36 -4.89 12.74
N GLU A 128 -31.15 -5.76 12.13
CA GLU A 128 -30.69 -7.08 11.70
C GLU A 128 -30.06 -6.96 10.31
N LEU A 129 -28.74 -6.80 10.27
CA LEU A 129 -28.03 -6.60 9.00
C LEU A 129 -27.95 -7.89 8.18
N LEU A 130 -27.58 -9.00 8.81
CA LEU A 130 -27.51 -10.31 8.20
C LEU A 130 -28.89 -11.00 8.23
N PRO A 131 -29.21 -11.84 7.25
CA PRO A 131 -30.47 -12.59 7.26
C PRO A 131 -30.47 -13.65 8.39
N GLY A 132 -31.63 -13.84 9.00
CA GLY A 132 -31.95 -14.95 9.88
C GLY A 132 -32.74 -16.06 9.17
N ILE A 133 -33.29 -16.97 9.98
CA ILE A 133 -34.15 -18.07 9.49
C ILE A 133 -35.47 -17.49 8.97
N GLY A 134 -35.80 -17.77 7.72
CA GLY A 134 -37.02 -17.33 7.06
C GLY A 134 -36.90 -16.00 6.29
N ASP A 135 -35.77 -15.30 6.40
CA ASP A 135 -35.60 -13.97 5.78
C ASP A 135 -35.30 -14.03 4.28
N LEU A 136 -34.80 -15.18 3.80
CA LEU A 136 -34.49 -15.39 2.39
C LEU A 136 -35.71 -15.99 1.69
N GLU A 137 -36.44 -15.18 0.94
CA GLU A 137 -37.67 -15.62 0.27
C GLU A 137 -37.39 -16.03 -1.19
N PRO A 138 -37.62 -17.30 -1.58
CA PRO A 138 -37.37 -17.76 -2.94
C PRO A 138 -38.52 -17.43 -3.91
N GLU A 139 -38.17 -16.92 -5.09
CA GLU A 139 -39.06 -16.81 -6.25
C GLU A 139 -38.40 -17.49 -7.46
N CYS A 140 -39.00 -18.55 -8.01
CA CYS A 140 -38.46 -19.24 -9.18
C CYS A 140 -39.57 -19.61 -10.17
N ASP A 141 -39.26 -19.54 -11.46
CA ASP A 141 -40.15 -20.00 -12.53
C ASP A 141 -40.31 -21.53 -12.62
N CYS A 142 -39.59 -22.31 -11.79
CA CYS A 142 -39.73 -23.76 -11.71
C CYS A 142 -40.92 -24.21 -10.84
N GLU A 143 -41.77 -23.28 -10.41
CA GLU A 143 -43.00 -23.50 -9.63
C GLU A 143 -42.80 -24.25 -8.30
N ALA A 144 -41.59 -24.22 -7.74
CA ALA A 144 -41.34 -24.75 -6.40
C ALA A 144 -41.91 -23.82 -5.33
N TRP A 145 -42.47 -24.40 -4.27
CA TRP A 145 -43.11 -23.66 -3.17
C TRP A 145 -42.14 -23.20 -2.07
N ASP A 146 -40.90 -23.70 -2.09
CA ASP A 146 -39.79 -23.39 -1.18
C ASP A 146 -38.50 -23.27 -2.01
N HIS A 147 -37.35 -23.10 -1.37
CA HIS A 147 -36.04 -23.10 -2.00
C HIS A 147 -35.84 -24.34 -2.88
N CYS A 148 -35.87 -24.15 -4.19
CA CYS A 148 -35.52 -25.16 -5.18
C CYS A 148 -33.99 -25.25 -5.36
N GLY A 149 -33.55 -26.20 -6.17
CA GLY A 149 -32.15 -26.29 -6.58
C GLY A 149 -31.61 -24.97 -7.18
N HIS A 150 -32.41 -24.21 -7.91
CA HIS A 150 -31.97 -22.99 -8.58
C HIS A 150 -31.80 -21.80 -7.62
N THR A 151 -32.79 -21.51 -6.76
CA THR A 151 -32.67 -20.43 -5.76
C THR A 151 -31.62 -20.77 -4.70
N SER A 152 -31.50 -22.05 -4.32
CA SER A 152 -30.40 -22.53 -3.48
C SER A 152 -29.04 -22.28 -4.15
N ALA A 153 -28.89 -22.60 -5.45
CA ALA A 153 -27.66 -22.35 -6.19
C ALA A 153 -27.30 -20.86 -6.23
N LEU A 154 -28.30 -20.00 -6.43
CA LEU A 154 -28.14 -18.55 -6.37
C LEU A 154 -27.66 -18.11 -4.98
N CYS A 155 -28.24 -18.60 -3.88
CA CYS A 155 -27.77 -18.26 -2.52
C CYS A 155 -26.34 -18.74 -2.25
N TYR A 156 -25.95 -19.94 -2.71
CA TYR A 156 -24.56 -20.41 -2.61
C TYR A 156 -23.59 -19.55 -3.42
N GLN A 157 -24.03 -19.07 -4.59
CA GLN A 157 -23.24 -18.17 -5.42
C GLN A 157 -23.14 -16.78 -4.79
N MET A 158 -24.20 -16.31 -4.13
CA MET A 158 -24.23 -15.04 -3.42
C MET A 158 -23.25 -15.03 -2.23
N ALA A 159 -23.12 -16.13 -1.49
CA ALA A 159 -22.14 -16.24 -0.41
C ALA A 159 -20.69 -16.00 -0.87
N ARG A 160 -20.34 -16.48 -2.07
CA ARG A 160 -19.02 -16.23 -2.69
C ARG A 160 -18.83 -14.77 -3.12
N LEU A 161 -19.91 -14.08 -3.47
CA LEU A 161 -19.87 -12.65 -3.80
C LEU A 161 -19.74 -11.82 -2.53
N LEU A 162 -20.43 -12.20 -1.44
CA LEU A 162 -20.29 -11.58 -0.13
C LEU A 162 -18.86 -11.70 0.41
N ASP A 163 -18.19 -12.84 0.23
CA ASP A 163 -16.78 -13.02 0.59
C ASP A 163 -15.83 -12.04 -0.12
N GLN A 164 -16.19 -11.59 -1.33
CA GLN A 164 -15.38 -10.64 -2.10
C GLN A 164 -15.74 -9.20 -1.77
N ASP A 165 -16.99 -8.95 -1.41
CA ASP A 165 -17.52 -7.61 -1.23
C ASP A 165 -18.76 -7.60 -0.30
N PRO A 166 -18.61 -7.21 0.98
CA PRO A 166 -19.72 -7.13 1.91
C PRO A 166 -20.69 -5.97 1.62
N PHE A 167 -20.32 -4.96 0.81
CA PHE A 167 -21.25 -3.89 0.42
C PHE A 167 -22.40 -4.41 -0.42
N VAL A 168 -22.29 -5.62 -0.98
CA VAL A 168 -23.39 -6.24 -1.70
C VAL A 168 -24.54 -6.59 -0.75
N LEU A 169 -24.26 -6.93 0.51
CA LEU A 169 -25.28 -7.06 1.54
C LEU A 169 -25.98 -5.72 1.81
N LEU A 170 -25.21 -4.65 1.93
CA LEU A 170 -25.72 -3.30 2.19
C LEU A 170 -26.59 -2.81 1.03
N LEU A 171 -26.20 -3.12 -0.21
CA LEU A 171 -26.99 -2.86 -1.40
C LEU A 171 -28.32 -3.62 -1.37
N MET A 172 -28.31 -4.91 -1.04
CA MET A 172 -29.55 -5.69 -0.86
C MET A 172 -30.44 -5.11 0.25
N ARG A 173 -29.83 -4.57 1.31
CA ARG A 173 -30.54 -3.90 2.41
C ARG A 173 -31.00 -2.47 2.07
N GLY A 174 -30.70 -1.95 0.86
CA GLY A 174 -31.26 -0.70 0.36
C GLY A 174 -30.26 0.45 0.14
N ARG A 175 -28.96 0.28 0.47
CA ARG A 175 -27.96 1.36 0.37
C ARG A 175 -26.73 0.94 -0.43
N GLY A 176 -26.45 1.68 -1.50
CA GLY A 176 -25.23 1.47 -2.29
C GLY A 176 -23.97 1.99 -1.59
N GLU A 177 -22.83 1.35 -1.87
CA GLU A 177 -21.50 1.63 -1.31
C GLU A 177 -21.18 3.13 -1.24
N ARG A 178 -21.19 3.82 -2.40
CA ARG A 178 -20.82 5.24 -2.45
C ARG A 178 -21.73 6.12 -1.59
N ALA A 179 -23.04 5.88 -1.65
CA ALA A 179 -24.00 6.69 -0.90
C ALA A 179 -23.86 6.49 0.61
N LEU A 180 -23.55 5.27 1.05
CA LEU A 180 -23.28 4.97 2.45
C LEU A 180 -21.96 5.59 2.92
N LEU A 181 -20.88 5.43 2.16
CA LEU A 181 -19.57 5.97 2.52
C LEU A 181 -19.57 7.50 2.58
N ASP A 182 -20.20 8.17 1.60
CA ASP A 182 -20.37 9.62 1.60
C ASP A 182 -21.13 10.09 2.86
N GLU A 183 -22.18 9.36 3.25
CA GLU A 183 -22.97 9.66 4.45
C GLU A 183 -22.17 9.47 5.74
N LEU A 184 -21.45 8.35 5.87
CA LEU A 184 -20.58 8.09 7.03
C LEU A 184 -19.50 9.16 7.16
N GLN A 185 -18.89 9.59 6.05
CA GLN A 185 -17.89 10.65 6.03
C GLN A 185 -18.49 11.98 6.51
N VAL A 186 -19.65 12.40 5.98
CA VAL A 186 -20.31 13.65 6.36
C VAL A 186 -20.67 13.64 7.85
N ARG A 187 -21.25 12.55 8.36
CA ARG A 187 -21.63 12.45 9.78
C ARG A 187 -20.40 12.41 10.70
N SER A 188 -19.34 11.71 10.30
CA SER A 188 -18.09 11.64 11.08
C SER A 188 -17.47 13.04 11.25
N VAL A 189 -17.40 13.85 10.19
CA VAL A 189 -16.86 15.22 10.26
C VAL A 189 -17.76 16.12 11.12
N ALA A 190 -19.08 16.05 10.94
CA ALA A 190 -20.03 16.84 11.72
C ALA A 190 -19.95 16.54 13.23
N ARG A 191 -19.64 15.29 13.62
CA ARG A 191 -19.43 14.89 15.01
C ARG A 191 -18.15 15.47 15.59
N THR A 192 -17.09 15.62 14.80
CA THR A 192 -15.82 16.24 15.22
C THR A 192 -15.96 17.76 15.44
N ASP A 193 -16.82 18.43 14.67
CA ASP A 193 -17.00 19.90 14.71
C ASP A 193 -18.06 20.39 15.71
N ALA A 194 -18.88 19.50 16.29
CA ALA A 194 -19.90 19.87 17.26
C ALA A 194 -19.30 20.05 18.68
N PRO A 195 -19.46 21.23 19.33
CA PRO A 195 -19.08 21.39 20.73
C PRO A 195 -20.07 20.64 21.62
N GLN A 196 -19.69 19.48 22.16
CA GLN A 196 -20.51 18.71 23.09
C GLN A 196 -20.63 19.42 24.45
N PRO A 197 -21.84 19.79 24.91
CA PRO A 197 -22.06 20.25 26.27
C PRO A 197 -22.31 19.02 27.17
N GLY A 198 -21.31 18.65 27.98
CA GLY A 198 -21.56 17.85 29.17
C GLY A 198 -21.43 16.32 29.05
N GLU A 199 -20.66 15.79 28.10
CA GLU A 199 -20.14 14.44 28.21
C GLU A 199 -18.81 14.49 28.97
N ALA A 200 -18.86 14.16 30.27
CA ALA A 200 -17.71 13.49 30.87
C ALA A 200 -17.41 12.25 30.03
N PRO A 201 -16.14 11.94 29.73
CA PRO A 201 -15.81 10.78 28.93
C PRO A 201 -16.36 9.52 29.62
N GLN A 202 -17.45 8.99 29.08
CA GLN A 202 -17.82 7.59 29.20
C GLN A 202 -17.31 6.92 27.91
N ASP A 203 -16.01 7.02 27.59
CA ASP A 203 -15.08 5.99 28.06
C ASP A 203 -15.61 5.25 29.29
N ALA A 204 -16.45 4.23 29.08
CA ALA A 204 -16.12 2.99 29.76
C ALA A 204 -14.67 2.77 29.37
N ALA A 205 -13.76 3.13 30.29
CA ALA A 205 -12.34 3.02 30.05
C ALA A 205 -12.15 1.62 29.49
N LEU A 206 -11.87 1.54 28.19
CA LEU A 206 -10.87 0.58 27.77
C LEU A 206 -9.69 1.05 28.58
N GLU A 207 -9.55 0.44 29.76
CA GLU A 207 -8.41 0.63 30.63
C GLU A 207 -7.26 0.29 29.72
N GLY A 208 -6.62 1.34 29.17
CA GLY A 208 -5.64 1.18 28.13
C GLY A 208 -4.61 0.24 28.72
N VAL A 209 -4.45 -0.93 28.11
CA VAL A 209 -3.48 -1.89 28.60
C VAL A 209 -2.14 -1.20 28.52
N SER A 210 -1.36 -1.24 29.60
CA SER A 210 -0.03 -0.66 29.58
C SER A 210 0.73 -1.23 28.40
N ALA A 211 1.44 -0.40 27.62
CA ALA A 211 2.24 -0.89 26.49
C ALA A 211 3.21 -2.00 26.94
N ALA A 212 3.68 -1.96 28.19
CA ALA A 212 4.49 -3.02 28.79
C ALA A 212 3.70 -4.31 29.08
N GLU A 213 2.44 -4.21 29.51
CA GLU A 213 1.56 -5.37 29.74
C GLU A 213 1.13 -6.00 28.42
N ALA A 214 0.73 -5.19 27.43
CA ALA A 214 0.40 -5.65 26.09
C ALA A 214 1.61 -6.32 25.40
N TYR A 215 2.82 -5.79 25.60
CA TYR A 215 4.06 -6.42 25.13
C TYR A 215 4.37 -7.73 25.86
N ALA A 216 4.10 -7.80 27.18
CA ALA A 216 4.30 -9.01 27.97
C ALA A 216 3.30 -10.14 27.63
N GLU A 217 2.10 -9.79 27.16
CA GLU A 217 1.11 -10.73 26.63
C GLU A 217 1.39 -11.17 25.18
N GLY A 218 2.52 -10.78 24.59
CA GLY A 218 2.87 -11.12 23.20
C GLY A 218 2.85 -12.62 22.88
N ASP A 219 3.04 -13.49 23.88
CA ASP A 219 3.06 -14.95 23.72
C ASP A 219 1.67 -15.57 23.42
N ILE A 220 0.58 -14.84 23.70
CA ILE A 220 -0.80 -15.31 23.42
C ILE A 220 -1.39 -14.68 22.16
N LEU A 221 -0.68 -13.74 21.52
CA LEU A 221 -1.10 -13.12 20.27
C LEU A 221 -0.83 -14.05 19.09
N PRO A 222 -1.67 -13.98 18.02
CA PRO A 222 -1.35 -14.69 16.79
C PRO A 222 0.02 -14.25 16.26
N PRO A 223 0.72 -15.12 15.53
CA PRO A 223 2.00 -14.75 14.92
C PRO A 223 1.79 -13.52 14.02
N LEU A 224 2.81 -12.65 13.98
CA LEU A 224 2.80 -11.53 13.04
C LEU A 224 2.58 -12.05 11.61
N PRO A 225 1.85 -11.29 10.77
CA PRO A 225 1.73 -11.61 9.36
C PRO A 225 3.11 -11.86 8.75
N ALA A 226 3.18 -12.79 7.81
CA ALA A 226 4.40 -12.99 7.04
C ALA A 226 4.80 -11.66 6.37
N LEU A 227 6.12 -11.40 6.33
CA LEU A 227 6.63 -10.24 5.62
C LEU A 227 6.18 -10.30 4.14
N PRO A 228 5.87 -9.14 3.53
CA PRO A 228 5.52 -9.09 2.13
C PRO A 228 6.69 -9.57 1.26
N GLU A 229 6.39 -10.21 0.14
CA GLU A 229 7.40 -10.55 -0.85
C GLU A 229 7.89 -9.30 -1.57
N LEU A 230 9.18 -9.25 -1.90
CA LEU A 230 9.72 -8.18 -2.74
C LEU A 230 9.22 -8.37 -4.18
N PRO A 231 8.52 -7.38 -4.79
CA PRO A 231 8.13 -7.44 -6.19
C PRO A 231 9.34 -7.58 -7.13
N SER A 232 9.13 -7.87 -8.41
CA SER A 232 10.24 -7.96 -9.39
C SER A 232 10.88 -6.61 -9.73
N GLY A 233 10.23 -5.51 -9.36
CA GLY A 233 10.71 -4.15 -9.59
C GLY A 233 9.74 -3.10 -9.04
N PRO A 234 10.08 -1.81 -9.17
CA PRO A 234 9.21 -0.71 -8.77
C PRO A 234 7.84 -0.76 -9.45
N GLY A 235 6.82 -0.32 -8.73
CA GLY A 235 5.49 -0.12 -9.31
C GLY A 235 5.51 0.91 -10.43
N LEU A 236 4.59 0.78 -11.39
CA LEU A 236 4.40 1.78 -12.44
C LEU A 236 3.37 2.81 -11.97
N PRO A 237 3.69 4.12 -12.02
CA PRO A 237 2.69 5.13 -11.72
C PRO A 237 1.57 5.12 -12.77
N PRO A 238 0.36 5.56 -12.41
CA PRO A 238 -0.71 5.75 -13.39
C PRO A 238 -0.30 6.84 -14.40
N THR A 239 -0.63 6.63 -15.68
CA THR A 239 -0.53 7.67 -16.71
C THR A 239 -1.55 8.77 -16.41
N LEU A 240 -1.12 10.03 -16.50
CA LEU A 240 -1.96 11.22 -16.30
C LEU A 240 -2.53 11.77 -17.61
N ASP A 241 -2.46 11.00 -18.69
CA ASP A 241 -3.14 11.30 -19.95
C ASP A 241 -4.65 11.06 -19.79
N THR A 242 -5.36 12.12 -19.42
CA THR A 242 -6.81 12.11 -19.14
C THR A 242 -7.64 12.72 -20.27
N GLU A 243 -7.03 13.05 -21.41
CA GLU A 243 -7.63 13.83 -22.51
C GLU A 243 -8.16 15.22 -22.09
N VAL A 244 -7.83 15.68 -20.88
CA VAL A 244 -8.20 16.99 -20.32
C VAL A 244 -6.95 17.85 -20.23
N GLU A 245 -7.04 19.11 -20.66
CA GLU A 245 -5.96 20.07 -20.48
C GLU A 245 -5.70 20.29 -18.98
N PRO A 246 -4.44 20.18 -18.51
CA PRO A 246 -4.11 20.40 -17.11
C PRO A 246 -4.33 21.86 -16.72
N ASP A 247 -4.69 22.10 -15.46
CA ASP A 247 -4.80 23.44 -14.90
C ASP A 247 -3.49 24.23 -15.06
N ALA A 248 -3.61 25.55 -15.23
CA ALA A 248 -2.47 26.44 -15.40
C ALA A 248 -1.48 26.32 -14.21
N GLY A 249 -0.25 25.92 -14.52
CA GLY A 249 0.84 25.77 -13.53
C GLY A 249 1.12 24.33 -13.11
N LEU A 250 0.32 23.35 -13.54
CA LEU A 250 0.61 21.93 -13.33
C LEU A 250 1.51 21.39 -14.44
N ASP A 251 2.72 20.97 -14.08
CA ASP A 251 3.65 20.27 -14.96
C ASP A 251 3.41 18.77 -14.84
N VAL A 252 2.60 18.21 -15.75
CA VAL A 252 2.21 16.79 -15.76
C VAL A 252 3.43 15.88 -15.86
N THR A 253 4.39 16.20 -16.73
CA THR A 253 5.64 15.45 -16.91
C THR A 253 6.45 15.39 -15.61
N ALA A 254 6.51 16.50 -14.86
CA ALA A 254 7.18 16.51 -13.56
C ALA A 254 6.45 15.67 -12.51
N VAL A 255 5.11 15.67 -12.49
CA VAL A 255 4.32 14.86 -11.56
C VAL A 255 4.46 13.37 -11.85
N GLU A 256 4.38 12.97 -13.12
CA GLU A 256 4.60 11.59 -13.54
C GLU A 256 6.01 11.11 -13.18
N PHE A 257 7.02 11.96 -13.40
CA PHE A 257 8.39 11.69 -12.97
C PHE A 257 8.48 11.49 -11.45
N LEU A 258 7.89 12.38 -10.65
CA LEU A 258 7.89 12.26 -9.19
C LEU A 258 7.17 10.99 -8.72
N ALA A 259 6.05 10.62 -9.34
CA ALA A 259 5.32 9.39 -9.03
C ALA A 259 6.18 8.14 -9.33
N ALA A 260 6.90 8.12 -10.45
CA ALA A 260 7.85 7.06 -10.78
C ALA A 260 9.00 6.98 -9.75
N GLN A 261 9.53 8.14 -9.32
CA GLN A 261 10.59 8.18 -8.31
C GLN A 261 10.11 7.76 -6.91
N ALA A 262 8.87 8.06 -6.56
CA ALA A 262 8.26 7.59 -5.31
C ALA A 262 8.10 6.06 -5.31
N ALA A 263 7.65 5.49 -6.43
CA ALA A 263 7.55 4.04 -6.58
C ALA A 263 8.94 3.34 -6.52
N ALA A 264 9.96 3.94 -7.15
CA ALA A 264 11.33 3.45 -7.08
C ALA A 264 11.92 3.51 -5.66
N GLU A 265 11.66 4.61 -4.93
CA GLU A 265 12.11 4.76 -3.55
C GLU A 265 11.40 3.79 -2.60
N ALA A 266 10.07 3.64 -2.73
CA ALA A 266 9.31 2.67 -1.95
C ALA A 266 9.81 1.23 -2.16
N TYR A 267 10.14 0.88 -3.41
CA TYR A 267 10.74 -0.41 -3.73
C TYR A 267 12.11 -0.59 -3.07
N ARG A 268 12.98 0.43 -3.13
CA ARG A 268 14.30 0.41 -2.47
C ARG A 268 14.17 0.23 -0.96
N LEU A 269 13.28 0.99 -0.32
CA LEU A 269 13.03 0.91 1.13
C LEU A 269 12.49 -0.46 1.53
N LEU A 270 11.59 -1.04 0.74
CA LEU A 270 11.11 -2.40 0.97
C LEU A 270 12.23 -3.44 0.83
N ALA A 271 13.05 -3.33 -0.22
CA ALA A 271 14.18 -4.23 -0.42
C ALA A 271 15.19 -4.15 0.75
N ASP A 272 15.45 -2.95 1.27
CA ASP A 272 16.31 -2.74 2.42
C ASP A 272 15.70 -3.29 3.72
N ALA A 273 14.41 -3.05 3.96
CA ALA A 273 13.68 -3.56 5.12
C ALA A 273 13.62 -5.10 5.17
N LEU A 274 13.64 -5.75 4.01
CA LEU A 274 13.66 -7.22 3.88
C LEU A 274 15.08 -7.80 3.90
N ALA A 275 16.13 -6.96 3.89
CA ALA A 275 17.51 -7.43 3.89
C ALA A 275 17.88 -8.04 5.26
N PRO A 276 18.66 -9.14 5.30
CA PRO A 276 19.09 -9.72 6.57
C PRO A 276 19.88 -8.72 7.43
N GLY A 277 19.50 -8.58 8.69
CA GLY A 277 20.16 -7.67 9.63
C GLY A 277 19.73 -6.20 9.51
N HIS A 278 18.66 -5.90 8.76
CA HIS A 278 18.07 -4.56 8.71
C HIS A 278 17.78 -4.01 10.12
N GLU A 279 17.35 -4.86 11.04
CA GLU A 279 17.08 -4.52 12.44
C GLU A 279 18.31 -4.00 13.22
N LEU A 280 19.51 -4.21 12.69
CA LEU A 280 20.76 -3.71 13.27
C LEU A 280 21.21 -2.37 12.66
N HIS A 281 20.58 -1.94 11.58
CA HIS A 281 20.90 -0.68 10.91
C HIS A 281 20.17 0.49 11.58
N ALA A 282 20.86 1.63 11.68
CA ALA A 282 20.23 2.86 12.13
C ALA A 282 19.27 3.37 11.05
N VAL A 283 18.14 3.93 11.48
CA VAL A 283 17.19 4.58 10.57
C VAL A 283 17.90 5.68 9.79
N GLU A 284 17.83 5.61 8.46
CA GLU A 284 18.40 6.62 7.58
C GLU A 284 17.74 7.98 7.85
N ALA A 285 18.55 9.01 8.07
CA ALA A 285 18.03 10.36 8.22
C ALA A 285 17.45 10.84 6.89
N GLU A 286 16.34 11.56 6.95
CA GLU A 286 15.69 12.15 5.78
C GLU A 286 16.68 13.01 4.98
N LEU A 287 16.52 12.99 3.65
CA LEU A 287 17.29 13.83 2.76
C LEU A 287 16.77 15.27 2.85
N THR A 288 17.68 16.23 2.88
CA THR A 288 17.32 17.63 2.65
C THR A 288 16.81 17.81 1.22
N ALA A 289 15.99 18.84 0.96
CA ALA A 289 15.49 19.12 -0.39
C ALA A 289 16.60 19.28 -1.43
N GLU A 290 17.77 19.77 -1.02
CA GLU A 290 18.95 19.88 -1.87
C GLU A 290 19.58 18.54 -2.23
N GLU A 291 19.75 17.66 -1.23
CA GLU A 291 20.25 16.29 -1.44
C GLU A 291 19.25 15.48 -2.29
N ASP A 292 17.95 15.65 -2.02
CA ASP A 292 16.89 14.98 -2.76
C ASP A 292 16.83 15.44 -4.22
N ALA A 293 17.06 16.73 -4.49
CA ALA A 293 17.16 17.23 -5.86
C ALA A 293 18.30 16.56 -6.65
N VAL A 294 19.42 16.22 -5.99
CA VAL A 294 20.52 15.47 -6.60
C VAL A 294 20.12 14.02 -6.85
N ARG A 295 19.45 13.36 -5.89
CA ARG A 295 18.90 12.01 -6.05
C ARG A 295 17.95 11.93 -7.24
N LEU A 296 16.99 12.85 -7.32
CA LEU A 296 16.04 12.96 -8.42
C LEU A 296 16.75 13.22 -9.75
N ALA A 297 17.73 14.13 -9.79
CA ALA A 297 18.49 14.39 -11.01
C ALA A 297 19.32 13.18 -11.48
N ALA A 298 19.73 12.30 -10.56
CA ALA A 298 20.47 11.09 -10.89
C ALA A 298 19.63 10.05 -11.63
N ALA A 299 18.30 10.12 -11.53
CA ALA A 299 17.35 9.30 -12.28
C ALA A 299 17.12 9.75 -13.73
N GLU A 300 17.94 10.68 -14.23
CA GLU A 300 17.95 11.15 -15.62
C GLU A 300 16.61 11.72 -16.11
N PRO A 301 15.99 12.66 -15.37
CA PRO A 301 14.76 13.29 -15.83
C PRO A 301 14.97 14.07 -17.12
N GLU A 302 13.88 14.40 -17.79
CA GLU A 302 13.87 15.28 -18.95
C GLU A 302 14.52 16.64 -18.66
N ALA A 303 14.94 17.33 -19.74
CA ALA A 303 15.73 18.54 -19.63
C ALA A 303 15.06 19.65 -18.81
N GLU A 304 13.73 19.79 -18.91
CA GLU A 304 12.97 20.80 -18.17
C GLU A 304 12.99 20.54 -16.66
N VAL A 305 12.60 19.33 -16.24
CA VAL A 305 12.65 18.90 -14.84
C VAL A 305 14.08 19.01 -14.29
N ARG A 306 15.09 18.61 -15.08
CA ARG A 306 16.51 18.73 -14.70
C ARG A 306 16.93 20.19 -14.48
N ASN A 307 16.46 21.12 -15.31
CA ASN A 307 16.75 22.55 -15.15
C ASN A 307 16.09 23.10 -13.88
N ARG A 308 14.86 22.68 -13.57
CA ARG A 308 14.16 23.04 -12.32
C ARG A 308 14.94 22.54 -11.10
N LEU A 309 15.36 21.28 -11.10
CA LEU A 309 16.19 20.71 -10.03
C LEU A 309 17.53 21.46 -9.86
N ALA A 310 18.16 21.85 -10.97
CA ALA A 310 19.41 22.63 -10.93
C ALA A 310 19.23 24.03 -10.33
N ALA A 311 18.06 24.65 -10.55
CA ALA A 311 17.72 25.94 -9.97
C ALA A 311 17.40 25.84 -8.48
N VAL A 312 16.54 24.88 -8.09
CA VAL A 312 16.12 24.69 -6.68
C VAL A 312 17.27 24.23 -5.79
N SER A 313 18.18 23.40 -6.31
CA SER A 313 19.38 22.97 -5.56
C SER A 313 20.44 24.06 -5.40
N GLY A 314 20.29 25.25 -6.01
CA GLY A 314 21.30 26.31 -5.96
C GLY A 314 22.65 25.99 -6.64
N ARG A 315 22.77 24.83 -7.30
CA ARG A 315 24.05 24.32 -7.87
C ARG A 315 24.27 24.72 -9.33
N GLY A 316 23.21 25.15 -10.03
CA GLY A 316 23.23 25.35 -11.47
C GLY A 316 23.49 24.04 -12.23
N ARG A 317 23.52 24.09 -13.57
CA ARG A 317 23.60 22.87 -14.40
C ARG A 317 24.90 22.09 -14.20
N GLU A 318 26.04 22.77 -14.19
CA GLU A 318 27.35 22.13 -14.04
C GLU A 318 27.58 21.61 -12.61
N GLY A 319 27.13 22.36 -11.59
CA GLY A 319 27.20 21.90 -10.20
C GLY A 319 26.32 20.68 -9.96
N LEU A 320 25.09 20.68 -10.49
CA LEU A 320 24.19 19.53 -10.39
C LEU A 320 24.77 18.31 -11.09
N ALA A 321 25.36 18.46 -12.27
CA ALA A 321 25.99 17.34 -12.98
C ALA A 321 27.14 16.71 -12.17
N LEU A 322 27.91 17.53 -11.46
CA LEU A 322 28.99 17.07 -10.59
C LEU A 322 28.44 16.34 -9.35
N ALA A 323 27.39 16.90 -8.73
CA ALA A 323 26.70 16.30 -7.60
C ALA A 323 26.05 14.95 -7.95
N VAL A 324 25.39 14.87 -9.12
CA VAL A 324 24.83 13.61 -9.64
C VAL A 324 25.92 12.56 -9.86
N ARG A 325 27.09 12.96 -10.37
CA ARG A 325 28.22 12.04 -10.51
C ARG A 325 28.68 11.52 -9.15
N ALA A 326 28.80 12.38 -8.15
CA ALA A 326 29.16 11.98 -6.79
C ALA A 326 28.10 11.03 -6.17
N TRP A 327 26.82 11.34 -6.36
CA TRP A 327 25.70 10.52 -5.91
C TRP A 327 25.70 9.13 -6.55
N ARG A 328 26.00 9.01 -7.84
CA ARG A 328 26.08 7.71 -8.51
C ARG A 328 27.19 6.82 -7.97
N PHE A 329 28.28 7.42 -7.47
CA PHE A 329 29.41 6.66 -6.93
C PHE A 329 29.24 6.24 -5.46
N GLY A 330 28.36 6.89 -4.70
CA GLY A 330 28.06 6.42 -3.34
C GLY A 330 27.04 7.24 -2.57
N GLY A 331 25.97 7.63 -3.24
CA GLY A 331 24.79 8.28 -2.67
C GLY A 331 25.11 9.54 -1.87
N ARG A 332 24.48 9.66 -0.71
CA ARG A 332 24.66 10.78 0.22
C ARG A 332 26.12 10.94 0.67
N ALA A 333 26.82 9.84 0.93
CA ALA A 333 28.23 9.89 1.33
C ALA A 333 29.09 10.50 0.22
N GLY A 334 28.85 10.11 -1.05
CA GLY A 334 29.56 10.71 -2.19
C GLY A 334 29.30 12.20 -2.33
N LEU A 335 28.04 12.61 -2.14
CA LEU A 335 27.64 14.02 -2.17
C LEU A 335 28.31 14.84 -1.05
N HIS A 336 28.32 14.34 0.19
CA HIS A 336 28.99 15.01 1.31
C HIS A 336 30.49 15.19 1.06
N ILE A 337 31.16 14.21 0.45
CA ILE A 337 32.60 14.35 0.13
C ILE A 337 32.87 15.35 -0.98
N LEU A 338 31.89 15.59 -1.86
CA LEU A 338 32.00 16.64 -2.86
C LEU A 338 31.90 18.04 -2.21
N GLU A 339 31.00 18.19 -1.24
CA GLU A 339 30.53 19.49 -0.74
C GLU A 339 31.20 19.94 0.57
N GLU A 340 31.58 19.00 1.43
CA GLU A 340 32.15 19.31 2.73
C GLU A 340 33.67 19.14 2.76
N GLU A 341 34.34 20.20 3.21
CA GLU A 341 35.74 20.15 3.61
C GLU A 341 35.84 20.12 5.14
N TRP A 342 36.59 19.17 5.68
CA TRP A 342 36.80 19.04 7.12
C TRP A 342 38.25 18.69 7.43
N ARG A 343 38.69 18.97 8.66
CA ARG A 343 40.05 18.63 9.10
C ARG A 343 40.01 17.36 9.95
N PRO A 344 40.61 16.25 9.48
CA PRO A 344 40.79 15.08 10.31
C PRO A 344 41.68 15.40 11.50
N GLU A 345 41.19 15.07 12.70
CA GLU A 345 41.89 15.28 13.96
C GLU A 345 41.87 13.98 14.79
N GLY A 346 42.76 13.90 15.79
CA GLY A 346 42.84 12.79 16.72
C GLY A 346 42.93 11.42 16.02
N GLU A 347 42.06 10.50 16.42
CA GLU A 347 42.05 9.14 15.90
C GLU A 347 41.73 9.05 14.40
N ALA A 348 40.88 9.93 13.88
CA ALA A 348 40.52 9.90 12.46
C ALA A 348 41.73 10.21 11.57
N LEU A 349 42.56 11.18 11.98
CA LEU A 349 43.82 11.47 11.29
C LEU A 349 44.83 10.33 11.43
N ALA A 350 44.91 9.72 12.62
CA ALA A 350 45.79 8.58 12.86
C ALA A 350 45.42 7.38 11.97
N ARG A 351 44.12 7.06 11.87
CA ARG A 351 43.61 5.99 10.99
C ARG A 351 43.88 6.29 9.52
N ALA A 352 43.64 7.52 9.06
CA ALA A 352 43.91 7.91 7.68
C ALA A 352 45.41 7.79 7.34
N ARG A 353 46.31 8.21 8.23
CA ARG A 353 47.75 8.05 8.05
C ARG A 353 48.17 6.59 8.03
N ALA A 354 47.69 5.79 8.98
CA ALA A 354 47.98 4.36 9.02
C ALA A 354 47.51 3.63 7.74
N ALA A 355 46.34 3.99 7.21
CA ALA A 355 45.84 3.44 5.95
C ALA A 355 46.76 3.80 4.77
N LEU A 356 47.23 5.05 4.70
CA LEU A 356 48.18 5.48 3.66
C LEU A 356 49.56 4.83 3.79
N ASP A 357 50.02 4.58 5.02
CA ASP A 357 51.31 3.93 5.28
C ASP A 357 51.24 2.42 4.97
N ALA A 358 50.06 1.80 5.10
CA ALA A 358 49.85 0.38 4.79
C ALA A 358 49.52 0.11 3.32
N ALA A 359 49.12 1.14 2.55
CA ALA A 359 48.65 1.00 1.17
C ALA A 359 49.78 0.78 0.15
N TRP A 360 51.01 1.14 0.49
CA TRP A 360 52.19 1.00 -0.37
C TRP A 360 53.42 0.61 0.46
N ASP A 361 54.36 -0.08 -0.16
CA ASP A 361 55.71 -0.18 0.37
C ASP A 361 56.39 1.22 0.38
N GLU A 362 57.38 1.43 1.24
CA GLU A 362 57.96 2.76 1.55
C GLU A 362 58.48 3.50 0.30
N ASP A 363 58.95 2.78 -0.72
CA ASP A 363 59.49 3.31 -1.98
C ASP A 363 58.45 3.44 -3.11
N GLU A 364 57.25 2.89 -2.95
CA GLU A 364 56.21 2.85 -4.00
C GLU A 364 55.13 3.93 -3.82
N ARG A 365 55.08 4.54 -2.63
CA ARG A 365 54.07 5.56 -2.32
C ARG A 365 54.31 6.86 -3.10
N PRO A 366 53.29 7.37 -3.82
CA PRO A 366 53.43 8.66 -4.48
C PRO A 366 53.53 9.81 -3.46
N PRO A 367 54.24 10.90 -3.78
CA PRO A 367 54.30 12.08 -2.93
C PRO A 367 52.89 12.70 -2.81
N LEU A 368 52.37 12.77 -1.58
CA LEU A 368 51.04 13.30 -1.29
C LEU A 368 51.12 14.58 -0.47
N ARG A 369 50.42 15.62 -0.91
CA ARG A 369 50.19 16.85 -0.15
C ARG A 369 48.79 16.82 0.47
N ALA A 370 48.73 16.80 1.80
CA ALA A 370 47.48 16.85 2.55
C ALA A 370 47.03 18.30 2.82
N ALA A 371 45.74 18.57 2.61
CA ALA A 371 45.06 19.78 3.05
C ALA A 371 43.62 19.40 3.43
N HIS A 372 43.20 19.69 4.66
CA HIS A 372 41.89 19.24 5.17
C HIS A 372 41.76 17.71 5.02
N ASN A 373 40.66 17.22 4.45
CA ASN A 373 40.41 15.83 4.11
C ASN A 373 40.83 15.48 2.68
N HIS A 374 41.67 16.29 2.02
CA HIS A 374 42.13 16.08 0.66
C HIS A 374 43.63 15.75 0.63
N TRP A 375 43.98 14.64 -0.02
CA TRP A 375 45.35 14.22 -0.29
C TRP A 375 45.61 14.27 -1.78
N THR A 376 46.35 15.27 -2.22
CA THR A 376 46.63 15.51 -3.65
C THR A 376 47.99 14.92 -4.00
N VAL A 377 48.07 14.15 -5.08
CA VAL A 377 49.35 13.68 -5.61
C VAL A 377 50.11 14.88 -6.16
N VAL A 378 51.36 15.05 -5.73
CA VAL A 378 52.22 16.16 -6.19
C VAL A 378 52.46 16.02 -7.70
N ASP A 379 52.41 17.15 -8.41
CA ASP A 379 52.59 17.23 -9.87
C ASP A 379 51.64 16.35 -10.71
N SER A 380 50.45 16.07 -10.18
CA SER A 380 49.42 15.27 -10.83
C SER A 380 48.02 15.90 -10.69
N ASP A 381 47.11 15.47 -11.57
CA ASP A 381 45.68 15.84 -11.58
C ASP A 381 44.83 14.83 -10.80
N VAL A 382 45.41 14.18 -9.79
CA VAL A 382 44.77 13.14 -8.96
C VAL A 382 44.71 13.56 -7.49
N GLN A 383 43.55 13.35 -6.88
CA GLN A 383 43.28 13.63 -5.47
C GLN A 383 42.47 12.50 -4.84
N LEU A 384 42.83 12.15 -3.62
CA LEU A 384 42.03 11.28 -2.76
C LEU A 384 41.35 12.14 -1.69
N ARG A 385 40.06 11.89 -1.44
CA ARG A 385 39.33 12.55 -0.34
C ARG A 385 38.95 11.52 0.71
N HIS A 386 39.26 11.79 1.97
CA HIS A 386 38.93 10.89 3.08
C HIS A 386 37.55 11.23 3.66
N GLY A 387 36.69 10.24 3.77
CA GLY A 387 35.37 10.39 4.37
C GLY A 387 35.35 10.18 5.87
N ARG A 388 34.28 10.67 6.51
CA ARG A 388 34.01 10.43 7.94
C ARG A 388 33.72 8.95 8.22
N ASP A 389 33.30 8.22 7.19
CA ASP A 389 33.13 6.77 7.14
C ASP A 389 34.46 5.99 7.05
N GLY A 390 35.60 6.69 6.96
CA GLY A 390 36.92 6.08 6.84
C GLY A 390 37.25 5.56 5.44
N ARG A 391 36.43 5.85 4.42
CA ARG A 391 36.67 5.45 3.03
C ARG A 391 37.40 6.54 2.24
N TRP A 392 38.09 6.13 1.19
CA TRP A 392 38.86 6.97 0.29
C TRP A 392 38.14 7.14 -1.04
N TRP A 393 37.92 8.39 -1.42
CA TRP A 393 37.15 8.75 -2.60
C TRP A 393 38.09 9.27 -3.70
N PRO A 394 38.05 8.67 -4.90
CA PRO A 394 38.91 9.05 -6.01
C PRO A 394 38.39 10.31 -6.72
N TYR A 395 39.27 11.30 -6.90
CA TYR A 395 38.99 12.53 -7.62
C TYR A 395 40.06 12.81 -8.68
N ARG A 396 39.63 13.36 -9.82
CA ARG A 396 40.49 13.77 -10.92
C ARG A 396 40.20 15.21 -11.31
N LYS A 397 41.22 15.97 -11.69
CA LYS A 397 41.06 17.34 -12.16
C LYS A 397 40.65 17.33 -13.64
N GLU A 398 39.45 17.80 -13.92
CA GLU A 398 38.88 17.93 -15.27
C GLU A 398 38.62 19.41 -15.53
N ARG A 399 39.22 19.98 -16.59
CA ARG A 399 39.02 21.40 -16.99
C ARG A 399 39.23 22.40 -15.83
N GLY A 400 40.19 22.12 -14.96
CA GLY A 400 40.52 22.97 -13.82
C GLY A 400 39.69 22.73 -12.55
N ARG A 401 38.70 21.83 -12.56
CA ARG A 401 37.84 21.49 -11.42
C ARG A 401 38.06 20.05 -10.97
N TRP A 402 38.01 19.79 -9.67
CA TRP A 402 38.04 18.42 -9.15
C TRP A 402 36.68 17.74 -9.36
N SER A 403 36.71 16.56 -9.98
CA SER A 403 35.53 15.73 -10.26
C SER A 403 35.69 14.35 -9.63
N PRO A 404 34.60 13.76 -9.08
CA PRO A 404 34.60 12.36 -8.67
C PRO A 404 34.97 11.46 -9.85
N ALA A 405 35.86 10.50 -9.62
CA ALA A 405 36.39 9.61 -10.65
C ALA A 405 35.91 8.16 -10.50
N GLY A 406 35.29 7.79 -9.38
CA GLY A 406 34.85 6.42 -9.11
C GLY A 406 34.26 6.24 -7.70
N PRO A 407 33.86 5.00 -7.35
CA PRO A 407 33.36 4.66 -6.02
C PRO A 407 34.45 4.75 -4.95
N ALA A 408 34.03 4.79 -3.69
CA ALA A 408 34.94 4.80 -2.56
C ALA A 408 35.60 3.44 -2.33
N ALA A 409 36.84 3.43 -1.85
CA ALA A 409 37.56 2.22 -1.43
C ALA A 409 38.03 2.33 0.02
N HIS A 410 38.22 1.20 0.69
CA HIS A 410 38.86 1.17 2.01
C HIS A 410 40.37 1.41 1.92
N ASP A 411 40.99 0.90 0.86
CA ASP A 411 42.41 1.04 0.58
C ASP A 411 42.69 2.29 -0.29
N PRO A 412 43.53 3.23 0.18
CA PRO A 412 43.95 4.38 -0.60
C PRO A 412 44.60 4.04 -1.94
N ALA A 413 45.35 2.93 -2.07
CA ALA A 413 46.01 2.57 -3.32
C ALA A 413 45.00 2.18 -4.40
N THR A 414 43.99 1.40 -4.02
CA THR A 414 42.84 1.07 -4.88
C THR A 414 42.12 2.33 -5.36
N ALA A 415 41.79 3.26 -4.44
CA ALA A 415 41.16 4.53 -4.83
C ALA A 415 42.07 5.33 -5.79
N LEU A 416 43.39 5.33 -5.57
CA LEU A 416 44.32 6.05 -6.42
C LEU A 416 44.40 5.46 -7.84
N ALA A 417 44.37 4.14 -7.98
CA ALA A 417 44.37 3.46 -9.27
C ALA A 417 43.15 3.88 -10.12
N VAL A 418 41.97 3.90 -9.51
CA VAL A 418 40.72 4.38 -10.12
C VAL A 418 40.85 5.85 -10.54
N ALA A 419 41.38 6.69 -9.67
CA ALA A 419 41.58 8.12 -9.96
C ALA A 419 42.64 8.38 -11.04
N SER A 420 43.57 7.45 -11.26
CA SER A 420 44.61 7.54 -12.29
C SER A 420 44.16 6.99 -13.64
N GLY A 421 43.15 6.10 -13.64
CA GLY A 421 42.64 5.44 -14.85
C GLY A 421 43.47 4.20 -15.22
N SER A 422 44.04 3.55 -14.22
CA SER A 422 44.92 2.39 -14.37
C SER A 422 44.19 1.04 -14.17
N GLU A 423 42.86 1.03 -14.31
CA GLU A 423 42.03 -0.19 -14.37
C GLU A 423 41.16 -0.23 -15.62
#